data_AF-A0A3B3SZ23-F1
#
_entry.id   AF-A0A3B3SZ23-F1
#
_cell.length_a   1.000
_cell.length_b   1.000
_cell.length_c   1.000
_cell.angle_alpha   90.00
_cell.angle_beta   90.00
_cell.angle_gamma   90.00
#
_symmetry.space_group_name_H-M   'P 1'
#
loop_
_entity.id
_entity.type
_entity.pdbx_description
1 polymer ?
#
loop_
_entity_poly.entity_id
_entity_poly.type
_entity_poly.pdbx_seq_one_letter_code
_entity_poly.pdbx_strand_id
1 'polypeptide(L)'
;MIRFHLTEFDRGHIVGLHEAGRLYCAIARHVGHADVTVVRCWNQWASEGIQACRKGSGCPKQTTSREDRPIVFQLKEWSVFAALAADVPVLISDPLVSGTEKSRGNPKLCEA
;
A
#
# COMPACT_ATOMS: atom_id res chain seq x y z
N MET A 1 8.88 -10.19 -25.92
CA MET A 1 9.33 -10.71 -24.61
C MET A 1 8.38 -11.85 -24.23
N ILE A 2 8.77 -13.11 -24.48
CA ILE A 2 7.94 -14.28 -24.13
C ILE A 2 7.93 -14.42 -22.61
N ARG A 3 6.75 -14.31 -22.00
CA ARG A 3 6.51 -14.56 -20.57
C ARG A 3 6.18 -16.04 -20.39
N PHE A 4 7.07 -16.77 -19.74
CA PHE A 4 6.78 -18.12 -19.28
C PHE A 4 6.17 -18.00 -17.89
N HIS A 5 4.97 -18.56 -17.70
CA HIS A 5 4.29 -18.56 -16.42
C HIS A 5 4.86 -19.71 -15.57
N LEU A 6 5.93 -19.40 -14.84
CA LEU A 6 6.58 -20.32 -13.92
C LEU A 6 5.97 -20.14 -12.54
N THR A 7 5.43 -21.21 -11.95
CA THR A 7 4.84 -21.17 -10.61
C THR A 7 5.93 -20.82 -9.58
N GLU A 8 5.52 -20.26 -8.44
CA GLU A 8 6.47 -19.96 -7.35
C GLU A 8 7.16 -21.23 -6.85
N PHE A 9 6.43 -22.34 -6.81
CA PHE A 9 6.95 -23.65 -6.47
C PHE A 9 8.03 -24.13 -7.46
N ASP A 10 7.77 -24.02 -8.76
CA ASP A 10 8.75 -24.38 -9.80
C ASP A 10 10.02 -23.53 -9.70
N ARG A 11 9.88 -22.23 -9.39
CA ARG A 11 11.03 -21.33 -9.17
C ARG A 11 11.88 -21.81 -7.99
N GLY A 12 11.25 -22.14 -6.87
CA GLY A 12 11.94 -22.67 -5.69
C GLY A 12 12.66 -23.98 -5.98
N HIS A 13 12.02 -24.90 -6.71
CA HIS A 13 12.64 -26.15 -7.14
C HIS A 13 13.83 -25.93 -8.08
N ILE A 14 13.72 -25.01 -9.04
CA ILE A 14 14.83 -24.70 -9.95
C ILE A 14 16.04 -24.21 -9.17
N VAL A 15 15.85 -23.29 -8.21
CA VAL A 15 16.93 -22.76 -7.38
C VAL A 15 17.55 -23.88 -6.53
N GLY A 16 16.74 -24.62 -5.77
CA GLY A 16 17.26 -25.66 -4.87
C GLY A 16 17.98 -26.79 -5.61
N LEU A 17 17.48 -27.23 -6.77
CA LEU A 17 18.14 -28.27 -7.56
C LEU A 17 19.42 -27.77 -8.24
N HIS A 18 19.46 -26.51 -8.64
CA HIS A 18 20.65 -25.91 -9.22
C HIS A 18 21.74 -25.71 -8.16
N GLU A 19 21.39 -25.26 -6.96
CA GLU A 19 22.31 -25.17 -5.82
C GLU A 19 22.85 -26.55 -5.39
N ALA A 20 22.06 -27.61 -5.56
CA ALA A 20 22.51 -29.00 -5.39
C ALA A 20 23.45 -29.51 -6.51
N GLY A 21 23.86 -28.65 -7.45
CA GLY A 21 24.82 -28.97 -8.51
C GLY A 21 24.25 -29.76 -9.68
N ARG A 22 22.93 -29.81 -9.85
CA ARG A 22 22.31 -30.53 -10.98
C ARG A 22 22.44 -29.72 -12.27
N LEU A 23 22.62 -30.44 -13.39
CA LEU A 23 22.65 -29.84 -14.73
C LEU A 23 21.28 -29.26 -15.10
N TYR A 24 21.26 -28.14 -15.83
CA TYR A 24 20.02 -27.48 -16.27
C TYR A 24 19.07 -28.42 -17.01
N CYS A 25 19.56 -29.29 -17.89
CA CYS A 25 18.73 -30.25 -18.61
C CYS A 25 18.09 -31.30 -17.69
N ALA A 26 18.76 -31.66 -16.59
CA ALA A 26 18.23 -32.59 -15.60
C ALA A 26 17.20 -31.92 -14.68
N ILE A 27 17.32 -30.61 -14.46
CA ILE A 27 16.34 -29.79 -13.73
C ILE A 27 15.11 -29.58 -14.60
N ALA A 28 15.30 -29.19 -15.86
CA ALA A 28 14.24 -29.01 -16.84
C ALA A 28 13.32 -30.23 -16.98
N ARG A 29 13.92 -31.43 -17.10
CA ARG A 29 13.16 -32.70 -17.11
C ARG A 29 12.42 -32.97 -15.80
N HIS A 30 12.96 -32.53 -14.67
CA HIS A 30 12.34 -32.76 -13.36
C HIS A 30 11.15 -31.82 -13.12
N VAL A 31 11.30 -30.54 -13.48
CA VAL A 31 10.25 -29.52 -13.30
C VAL A 31 9.26 -29.52 -14.46
N GLY A 32 9.55 -30.21 -15.58
CA GLY A 32 8.68 -30.29 -16.74
C GLY A 32 8.69 -29.03 -17.61
N HIS A 33 9.80 -28.28 -17.61
CA HIS A 33 9.97 -27.04 -18.39
C HIS A 33 11.13 -27.16 -19.38
N ALA A 34 11.18 -26.24 -20.34
CA ALA A 34 12.31 -26.16 -21.28
C ALA A 34 13.59 -25.66 -20.59
N ASP A 35 14.75 -26.17 -21.02
CA ASP A 35 16.08 -25.78 -20.51
C ASP A 35 16.28 -24.24 -20.51
N VAL A 36 15.81 -23.57 -21.56
CA VAL A 36 15.89 -22.10 -21.68
C VAL A 36 15.12 -21.38 -20.57
N THR A 37 14.01 -21.95 -20.09
CA THR A 37 13.21 -21.38 -19.01
C THR A 37 13.94 -21.52 -17.68
N VAL A 38 14.59 -22.67 -17.44
CA VAL A 38 15.39 -22.93 -16.23
C VAL A 38 16.59 -21.97 -16.18
N VAL A 39 17.33 -21.84 -17.27
CA VAL A 39 18.48 -20.92 -17.35
C VAL A 39 18.04 -19.47 -17.13
N ARG A 40 16.93 -19.04 -17.75
CA ARG A 40 16.40 -17.68 -17.54
C ARG A 40 15.95 -17.44 -16.10
N CYS A 41 15.29 -18.41 -15.48
CA CYS A 41 14.86 -18.33 -14.08
C CYS A 41 16.08 -18.19 -13.15
N TRP A 42 17.11 -19.01 -13.35
CA TRP A 42 18.35 -18.92 -12.57
C TRP A 42 19.04 -17.56 -12.73
N ASN A 43 19.20 -17.08 -13.97
CA ASN A 43 19.81 -15.78 -14.23
C ASN A 43 19.01 -14.64 -13.58
N GLN A 44 17.67 -14.73 -13.62
CA GLN A 44 16.82 -13.76 -12.96
C GLN A 44 17.02 -13.78 -11.44
N TRP A 45 16.99 -14.96 -10.81
CA TRP A 45 17.21 -15.11 -9.37
C TRP A 45 18.59 -14.58 -8.95
N ALA A 46 19.65 -14.93 -9.68
CA ALA A 46 21.00 -14.44 -9.43
C ALA A 46 21.10 -12.91 -9.59
N SER A 47 20.39 -12.33 -10.56
CA SER A 47 20.34 -10.88 -10.74
C SER A 47 19.55 -10.15 -9.65
N GLU A 48 18.47 -10.76 -9.15
CA GLU A 48 17.61 -10.22 -8.10
C GLU A 48 18.30 -10.27 -6.73
N GLY A 49 19.10 -11.31 -6.44
CA GLY A 49 19.89 -11.38 -5.21
C GLY A 49 21.03 -10.36 -5.13
N ILE A 50 21.54 -9.88 -6.28
CA ILE A 50 22.58 -8.84 -6.34
C ILE A 50 21.98 -7.43 -6.28
N GLN A 51 20.76 -7.23 -6.76
CA GLN A 51 20.08 -5.95 -6.67
C GLN A 51 19.36 -5.80 -5.34
N ALA A 52 19.92 -4.97 -4.45
CA ALA A 52 19.23 -4.46 -3.26
C ALA A 52 17.74 -4.17 -3.57
N CYS A 53 16.84 -4.61 -2.69
CA CYS A 53 15.38 -4.50 -2.81
C CYS A 53 15.00 -3.27 -3.63
N ARG A 54 14.54 -3.47 -4.87
CA ARG A 54 14.03 -2.36 -5.66
C ARG A 54 12.91 -1.74 -4.83
N LYS A 55 13.07 -0.45 -4.48
CA LYS A 55 11.97 0.34 -3.93
C LYS A 55 10.78 0.08 -4.86
N GLY A 56 9.73 -0.51 -4.31
CA GLY A 56 8.56 -0.86 -5.09
C GLY A 56 8.13 0.35 -5.89
N SER A 57 7.78 0.16 -7.16
CA SER A 57 7.05 1.14 -7.93
C SER A 57 5.63 1.20 -7.39
N GLY A 58 5.48 1.66 -6.15
CA GLY A 58 4.17 2.01 -5.62
C GLY A 58 3.55 3.07 -6.52
N CYS A 59 2.22 3.23 -6.43
CA CYS A 59 1.57 4.32 -7.11
C CYS A 59 2.29 5.63 -6.79
N PRO A 60 2.63 6.45 -7.80
CA PRO A 60 3.20 7.76 -7.55
C PRO A 60 2.26 8.50 -6.61
N LYS A 61 2.83 9.20 -5.61
CA LYS A 61 2.04 10.01 -4.70
C LYS A 61 1.14 10.93 -5.52
N GLN A 62 -0.16 10.88 -5.24
CA GLN A 62 -1.13 11.73 -5.92
C GLN A 62 -0.87 13.21 -5.62
N THR A 63 -0.31 13.50 -4.44
CA THR A 63 0.03 14.84 -3.99
C THR A 63 1.50 15.15 -4.18
N THR A 64 1.79 16.39 -4.59
CA THR A 64 3.16 16.89 -4.66
C THR A 64 3.65 17.36 -3.30
N SER A 65 4.98 17.44 -3.11
CA SER A 65 5.56 18.00 -1.87
C SER A 65 5.08 19.43 -1.57
N ARG A 66 4.63 20.18 -2.58
CA ARG A 66 4.09 21.53 -2.41
C ARG A 66 2.66 21.50 -1.85
N GLU A 67 1.85 20.55 -2.28
CA GLU A 67 0.47 20.33 -1.79
C GLU A 67 0.46 19.74 -0.38
N ASP A 68 1.45 18.92 -0.02
CA ASP A 68 1.56 18.33 1.32
C ASP A 68 2.00 19.35 2.40
N ARG A 69 2.73 20.41 2.04
CA ARG A 69 3.24 21.43 2.98
C ARG A 69 2.16 22.09 3.84
N PRO A 70 1.05 22.63 3.28
CA PRO A 70 0.00 23.21 4.09
C PRO A 70 -0.67 22.19 5.00
N ILE A 71 -0.84 20.94 4.57
CA ILE A 71 -1.42 19.87 5.39
C ILE A 71 -0.52 19.57 6.59
N VAL A 72 0.80 19.43 6.39
CA VAL A 72 1.76 19.19 7.47
C VAL A 72 1.87 20.40 8.41
N PHE A 73 1.81 21.62 7.88
CA PHE A 73 1.79 22.84 8.69
C PHE A 73 0.51 22.92 9.54
N GLN A 74 -0.64 22.65 8.94
CA GLN A 74 -1.93 22.65 9.61
C GLN A 74 -2.03 21.57 10.68
N LEU A 75 -1.50 20.37 10.43
CA LEU A 75 -1.48 19.27 11.41
C LEU A 75 -0.59 19.61 12.62
N LYS A 76 0.51 20.34 12.43
CA LYS A 76 1.33 20.83 13.54
C LYS A 76 0.58 21.88 14.36
N GLU A 77 -0.12 22.79 13.70
CA GLU A 77 -0.94 23.81 14.36
C GLU A 77 -2.12 23.20 15.12
N TRP A 78 -2.81 22.22 14.52
CA TRP A 78 -3.90 21.48 15.17
C TRP A 78 -3.40 20.60 16.31
N SER A 79 -2.15 20.13 16.28
CA SER A 79 -1.53 19.46 17.44
C SER A 79 -1.34 20.41 18.62
N VAL A 80 -1.06 21.69 18.38
CA VAL A 80 -1.00 22.73 19.42
C VAL A 80 -2.40 23.11 19.89
N PHE A 81 -3.36 23.19 18.97
CA PHE A 81 -4.75 23.51 19.28
C PHE A 81 -5.45 22.40 20.09
N ALA A 82 -5.18 21.13 19.77
CA ALA A 82 -5.63 19.98 20.55
C ALA A 82 -5.02 19.95 21.96
N ALA A 83 -3.74 20.36 22.09
CA ALA A 83 -3.10 20.52 23.39
C ALA A 83 -3.70 21.68 24.19
N LEU A 84 -4.05 22.80 23.55
CA LEU A 84 -4.68 23.96 24.20
C LEU A 84 -6.14 23.67 24.63
N ALA A 85 -6.89 22.90 23.83
CA ALA A 85 -8.26 22.50 24.16
C ALA A 85 -8.35 21.57 25.38
N ALA A 86 -7.25 20.90 25.74
CA ALA A 86 -7.16 20.07 26.95
C ALA A 86 -6.92 20.88 28.24
N ASP A 87 -6.63 22.19 28.14
CA ASP A 87 -6.25 23.06 29.27
C ASP A 87 -7.35 24.10 29.63
N VAL A 88 -8.58 23.91 29.16
CA VAL A 88 -9.73 24.76 29.55
C VAL A 88 -10.42 24.16 30.77
N PRO A 89 -10.32 24.76 31.97
CA PRO A 89 -11.21 24.38 33.06
C PRO A 89 -12.63 24.84 32.68
N VAL A 90 -13.49 23.87 32.40
CA VAL A 90 -14.93 24.07 32.23
C VAL A 90 -15.49 24.63 33.54
N LEU A 91 -15.62 25.94 33.63
CA LEU A 91 -16.43 26.60 34.65
C LEU A 91 -17.54 27.37 33.96
N ILE A 92 -18.52 26.63 33.45
CA ILE A 92 -19.81 27.20 33.09
C ILE A 92 -20.83 26.47 33.95
N SER A 93 -21.20 27.12 35.07
CA SER A 93 -22.43 26.82 35.77
C SER A 93 -23.60 27.27 34.90
N ASP A 94 -24.46 26.34 34.50
CA ASP A 94 -25.86 26.60 34.10
C ASP A 94 -26.58 27.41 35.20
N PRO A 95 -27.58 28.29 34.92
CA PRO A 95 -28.80 27.85 34.23
C PRO A 95 -29.64 28.90 33.44
N LEU A 96 -30.63 28.35 32.72
CA LEU A 96 -31.94 28.95 32.40
C LEU A 96 -32.04 29.92 31.20
N VAL A 97 -32.53 29.41 30.07
CA VAL A 97 -33.79 29.92 29.49
C VAL A 97 -34.49 28.81 28.70
N SER A 98 -35.68 28.50 29.18
CA SER A 98 -36.68 27.61 28.60
C SER A 98 -37.48 28.35 27.52
N GLY A 99 -37.89 27.62 26.48
CA GLY A 99 -39.00 27.95 25.59
C GLY A 99 -38.60 28.38 24.19
N THR A 100 -39.26 28.01 23.10
CA THR A 100 -40.38 27.11 22.84
C THR A 100 -40.36 26.81 21.33
N GLU A 101 -40.45 25.53 20.99
CA GLU A 101 -41.15 24.93 19.85
C GLU A 101 -41.77 25.87 18.77
N LYS A 102 -41.34 25.73 17.50
CA LYS A 102 -42.29 25.75 16.38
C LYS A 102 -41.76 25.08 15.10
N SER A 103 -42.53 24.07 14.71
CA SER A 103 -42.50 23.30 13.47
C SER A 103 -42.78 24.11 12.19
N ARG A 104 -42.20 23.62 11.08
CA ARG A 104 -42.66 23.62 9.66
C ARG A 104 -41.42 23.67 8.77
N GLY A 105 -41.24 22.85 7.75
CA GLY A 105 -42.05 21.82 7.13
C GLY A 105 -41.23 21.30 5.94
N ASN A 106 -41.27 19.99 5.72
CA ASN A 106 -40.63 19.32 4.60
C ASN A 106 -41.71 19.02 3.56
N PRO A 107 -41.51 19.36 2.28
CA PRO A 107 -42.05 18.54 1.20
C PRO A 107 -40.97 18.27 0.14
N LYS A 108 -40.63 17.00 -0.12
CA LYS A 108 -41.17 16.14 -1.20
C LYS A 108 -40.83 16.68 -2.61
N LEU A 109 -39.96 16.04 -3.39
CA LEU A 109 -40.14 14.81 -4.20
C LEU A 109 -40.39 15.15 -5.70
N CYS A 110 -39.56 14.60 -6.60
CA CYS A 110 -39.68 14.46 -8.07
C CYS A 110 -39.75 15.78 -8.89
N GLU A 111 -39.34 15.92 -10.15
CA GLU A 111 -39.00 15.05 -11.27
C GLU A 111 -38.36 15.95 -12.37
N ALA A 112 -37.51 15.40 -13.25
CA ALA A 112 -37.43 15.65 -14.70
C ALA A 112 -36.16 14.99 -15.28
#